data_AF-K2EWU8-F1
#
_entry.id   AF-K2EWU8-F1
#
_cell.length_a   1.000
_cell.length_b   1.000
_cell.length_c   1.000
_cell.angle_alpha   90.00
_cell.angle_beta   90.00
_cell.angle_gamma   90.00
#
_symmetry.space_group_name_H-M   'P 1'
#
loop_
_entity.id
_entity.type
_entity.pdbx_description
1 polymer ?
#
loop_
_entity_poly.entity_id
_entity_poly.type
_entity_poly.pdbx_seq_one_letter_code
_entity_poly.pdbx_strand_id
1 'polypeptide(L)'
;SLYREIKKLRKKYGYTPSNEVILDLCYEMLNETKRDDNSILGDYPDDFIRKMRLTGLLSLRGGGRFIDINTKESATVDYILKNYISYKEFETEKEFFEYIGQVDHDLISTLTVFEAPAKTTKAELEKWVDHYAWDSIKTELLNLAQKKSSSDDILKVIEQPLRLEFLTSLAILKKLPDVIVKPNFISDDEGLPTSFASGGSPDIECLEEKDTVLIEVTLLTGTQQHIRESFSIHRHLEEYVKKGTKSYSVFISPKSFIDTERYFDFIKKDGLEVRISNIDKFVNSLEMKTTLNEATF
;
A
#
# COMPACT_ATOMS: atom_id res chain seq x y z
N SER A 1 29.68 13.48 -12.22
CA SER A 1 28.78 12.83 -11.26
C SER A 1 27.44 12.58 -11.95
N LEU A 2 26.75 11.50 -11.58
CA LEU A 2 25.46 11.09 -12.17
C LEU A 2 24.42 12.21 -12.14
N TYR A 3 24.34 12.98 -11.04
CA TYR A 3 23.49 14.18 -10.93
C TYR A 3 23.64 15.17 -12.10
N ARG A 4 24.88 15.45 -12.52
CA ARG A 4 25.14 16.39 -13.62
C ARG A 4 24.65 15.81 -14.95
N GLU A 5 24.80 14.50 -15.16
CA GLU A 5 24.39 13.88 -16.43
C GLU A 5 22.88 13.76 -16.55
N ILE A 6 22.18 13.44 -15.45
CA ILE A 6 20.71 13.51 -15.41
C ILE A 6 20.22 14.92 -15.76
N LYS A 7 20.86 15.98 -15.24
CA LYS A 7 20.49 17.37 -15.58
C LYS A 7 20.76 17.70 -17.05
N LYS A 8 21.87 17.25 -17.62
CA LYS A 8 22.17 17.43 -19.05
C LYS A 8 21.16 16.71 -19.93
N LEU A 9 20.84 15.46 -19.61
CA LEU A 9 19.83 14.65 -20.30
C LEU A 9 18.48 15.38 -20.29
N ARG A 10 18.00 15.81 -19.13
CA ARG A 10 16.73 16.54 -19.00
C ARG A 10 16.71 17.87 -19.73
N LYS A 11 17.84 18.61 -19.75
CA LYS A 11 17.94 19.86 -20.51
C LYS A 11 17.83 19.62 -22.03
N LYS A 12 18.34 18.49 -22.53
CA LYS A 12 18.37 18.17 -23.96
C LYS A 12 17.09 17.50 -24.46
N TYR A 13 16.51 16.60 -23.67
CA TYR A 13 15.41 15.72 -24.10
C TYR A 13 14.13 15.86 -23.24
N GLY A 14 14.11 16.76 -22.26
CA GLY A 14 12.97 16.92 -21.36
C GLY A 14 12.78 15.72 -20.42
N TYR A 15 11.52 15.37 -20.15
CA TYR A 15 11.12 14.26 -19.26
C TYR A 15 10.76 12.97 -20.00
N THR A 16 10.97 12.93 -21.31
CA THR A 16 10.61 11.80 -22.19
C THR A 16 11.75 11.49 -23.16
N PRO A 17 12.98 11.19 -22.68
CA PRO A 17 14.03 10.68 -23.54
C PRO A 17 13.60 9.34 -24.16
N SER A 18 14.07 9.03 -25.38
CA SER A 18 13.82 7.73 -25.99
C SER A 18 14.60 6.62 -25.27
N ASN A 19 14.13 5.39 -25.41
CA ASN A 19 14.81 4.22 -24.85
C ASN A 19 16.25 4.11 -25.36
N GLU A 20 16.49 4.36 -26.66
CA GLU A 20 17.83 4.38 -27.26
C GLU A 20 18.77 5.37 -26.55
N VAL A 21 18.30 6.60 -26.30
CA VAL A 21 19.10 7.62 -25.60
C VAL A 21 19.45 7.20 -24.17
N ILE A 22 18.53 6.52 -23.48
CA ILE A 22 18.78 6.00 -22.12
C ILE A 22 19.78 4.84 -22.17
N LEU A 23 19.59 3.89 -23.08
CA LEU A 23 20.46 2.73 -23.24
C LEU A 23 21.88 3.15 -23.58
N ASP A 24 22.06 4.07 -24.53
CA ASP A 24 23.39 4.58 -24.90
C ASP A 24 24.13 5.16 -23.69
N LEU A 25 23.46 6.02 -22.91
CA LEU A 25 24.04 6.58 -21.68
C LEU A 25 24.38 5.50 -20.64
N CYS A 26 23.49 4.52 -20.46
CA CYS A 26 23.72 3.43 -19.53
C CYS A 26 24.90 2.54 -19.97
N TYR A 27 24.98 2.18 -21.25
CA TYR A 27 26.07 1.36 -21.77
C TYR A 27 27.41 2.10 -21.79
N GLU A 28 27.44 3.42 -22.01
CA GLU A 28 28.66 4.22 -21.83
C GLU A 28 29.17 4.19 -20.39
N MET A 29 28.27 4.09 -19.40
CA MET A 29 28.61 4.05 -17.97
C MET A 29 28.90 2.65 -17.44
N LEU A 30 28.33 1.61 -18.04
CA LEU A 30 28.53 0.22 -17.68
C LEU A 30 29.79 -0.29 -18.39
N ASN A 31 30.90 -0.44 -17.66
CA ASN A 31 32.15 -1.01 -18.17
C ASN A 31 31.95 -2.46 -18.67
N GLU A 32 31.49 -2.62 -19.92
CA GLU A 32 31.38 -3.85 -20.73
C GLU A 32 30.43 -4.95 -20.21
N THR A 33 29.71 -4.72 -19.12
CA THR A 33 28.75 -5.71 -18.63
C THR A 33 27.48 -5.68 -19.47
N LYS A 34 27.34 -6.62 -20.39
CA LYS A 34 26.13 -6.77 -21.21
C LYS A 34 24.92 -7.06 -20.32
N ARG A 35 23.91 -6.21 -20.42
CA ARG A 35 22.58 -6.34 -19.79
C ARG A 35 21.53 -6.28 -20.88
N ASP A 36 20.42 -6.98 -20.66
CA ASP A 36 19.26 -6.90 -21.54
C ASP A 36 18.61 -5.51 -21.43
N ASP A 37 18.15 -4.98 -22.56
CA ASP A 37 17.54 -3.66 -22.65
C ASP A 37 16.34 -3.54 -21.70
N ASN A 38 15.50 -4.58 -21.58
CA ASN A 38 14.36 -4.55 -20.68
C ASN A 38 14.78 -4.54 -19.22
N SER A 39 15.90 -5.18 -18.87
CA SER A 39 16.41 -5.11 -17.51
C SER A 39 16.85 -3.70 -17.13
N ILE A 40 17.48 -2.96 -18.05
CA ILE A 40 17.89 -1.57 -17.83
C ILE A 40 16.69 -0.63 -17.79
N LEU A 41 15.75 -0.79 -18.72
CA LEU A 41 14.64 0.13 -18.92
C LEU A 41 13.43 -0.12 -18.02
N GLY A 42 13.25 -1.35 -17.55
CA GLY A 42 12.07 -1.79 -16.81
C GLY A 42 12.40 -2.50 -15.50
N ASP A 43 13.02 -3.69 -15.57
CA ASP A 43 13.13 -4.57 -14.40
C ASP A 43 13.89 -3.93 -13.22
N TYR A 44 15.06 -3.35 -13.48
CA TYR A 44 15.87 -2.72 -12.42
C TYR A 44 15.24 -1.43 -11.88
N PRO A 45 14.73 -0.51 -12.72
CA PRO A 45 13.96 0.63 -12.23
C PRO A 45 12.77 0.23 -11.36
N ASP A 46 11.95 -0.73 -11.80
CA ASP A 46 10.75 -1.15 -11.06
C ASP A 46 11.13 -1.82 -9.73
N ASP A 47 12.14 -2.70 -9.72
CA ASP A 47 12.62 -3.35 -8.48
C ASP A 47 13.24 -2.33 -7.51
N PHE A 48 14.01 -1.37 -8.03
CA PHE A 48 14.59 -0.28 -7.25
C PHE A 48 13.48 0.56 -6.61
N ILE A 49 12.51 1.05 -7.40
CA ILE A 49 11.39 1.86 -6.90
C ILE A 49 10.64 1.11 -5.81
N ARG A 50 10.29 -0.15 -6.06
CA ARG A 50 9.54 -0.97 -5.11
C ARG A 50 10.29 -1.14 -3.79
N LYS A 51 11.58 -1.50 -3.82
CA LYS A 51 12.39 -1.67 -2.60
C LYS A 51 12.58 -0.38 -1.84
N MET A 52 12.80 0.72 -2.57
CA MET A 52 12.95 2.04 -1.98
C MET A 52 11.64 2.54 -1.34
N ARG A 53 10.50 2.26 -1.95
CA ARG A 53 9.16 2.56 -1.41
C ARG A 53 8.86 1.80 -0.13
N LEU A 54 9.30 0.55 0.00
CA LEU A 54 9.15 -0.25 1.23
C LEU A 54 9.86 0.37 2.44
N THR A 55 10.84 1.25 2.22
CA THR A 55 11.50 1.97 3.33
C THR A 55 10.62 3.06 3.94
N GLY A 56 9.57 3.51 3.24
CA GLY A 56 8.76 4.67 3.63
C GLY A 56 9.43 6.03 3.42
N LEU A 57 10.70 6.08 3.02
CA LEU A 57 11.47 7.33 2.90
C LEU A 57 11.29 8.06 1.57
N LEU A 58 10.69 7.40 0.58
CA LEU A 58 10.54 7.90 -0.78
C LEU A 58 9.09 7.82 -1.25
N SER A 59 8.66 8.88 -1.93
CA SER A 59 7.32 9.06 -2.47
C SER A 59 7.34 9.12 -3.99
N LEU A 60 6.18 8.83 -4.59
CA LEU A 60 5.97 8.98 -6.02
C LEU A 60 5.25 10.30 -6.32
N ARG A 61 5.82 11.12 -7.20
CA ARG A 61 5.25 12.41 -7.63
C ARG A 61 4.98 12.44 -9.13
N GLY A 62 4.14 13.39 -9.55
CA GLY A 62 3.79 13.60 -10.95
C GLY A 62 3.11 12.39 -11.59
N GLY A 63 2.22 11.73 -10.84
CA GLY A 63 1.51 10.54 -11.30
C GLY A 63 2.40 9.31 -11.47
N GLY A 64 3.34 9.09 -10.55
CA GLY A 64 4.25 7.94 -10.60
C GLY A 64 5.53 8.15 -11.40
N ARG A 65 5.68 9.28 -12.08
CA ARG A 65 6.81 9.55 -12.99
C ARG A 65 8.10 9.98 -12.31
N PHE A 66 8.01 10.47 -11.07
CA PHE A 66 9.15 10.98 -10.32
C PHE A 66 9.22 10.33 -8.95
N ILE A 67 10.44 10.09 -8.48
CA ILE A 67 10.71 9.67 -7.10
C ILE A 67 11.26 10.89 -6.37
N ASP A 68 10.79 11.11 -5.15
CA ASP A 68 11.26 12.19 -4.29
C ASP A 68 11.27 11.75 -2.82
N ILE A 69 11.88 12.56 -1.96
CA ILE A 69 11.86 12.34 -0.51
C ILE A 69 10.42 12.47 0.00
N ASN A 70 10.01 11.51 0.83
CA ASN A 70 8.79 11.61 1.62
C ASN A 70 8.97 12.71 2.67
N THR A 71 8.26 13.83 2.55
CA THR A 71 8.45 14.95 3.48
C THR A 71 7.97 14.64 4.90
N LYS A 72 7.17 13.58 5.11
CA LYS A 72 6.84 13.10 6.46
C LYS A 72 8.09 12.55 7.17
N GLU A 73 9.11 12.10 6.44
CA GLU A 73 10.32 11.45 6.96
C GLU A 73 11.59 12.31 6.81
N SER A 74 11.46 13.63 6.68
CA SER A 74 12.63 14.51 6.45
C SER A 74 13.69 14.42 7.56
N ALA A 75 13.27 14.32 8.83
CA ALA A 75 14.21 14.17 9.95
C ALA A 75 15.06 12.88 9.81
N THR A 76 14.41 11.77 9.45
CA THR A 76 15.07 10.49 9.17
C THR A 76 16.06 10.60 8.02
N VAL A 77 15.65 11.22 6.90
CA VAL A 77 16.50 11.38 5.73
C VAL A 77 17.71 12.26 6.04
N ASP A 78 17.53 13.36 6.77
CA ASP A 78 18.63 14.24 7.19
C ASP A 78 19.63 13.51 8.09
N TYR A 79 19.14 12.68 9.02
CA TYR A 79 19.99 11.82 9.84
C TYR A 79 20.80 10.85 8.97
N ILE A 80 20.16 10.20 8.00
CA ILE A 80 20.84 9.26 7.09
C ILE A 80 21.93 9.95 6.29
N LEU A 81 21.62 11.11 5.68
CA LEU A 81 22.58 11.88 4.89
C LEU A 81 23.75 12.41 5.72
N LYS A 82 23.53 12.69 7.01
CA LYS A 82 24.58 13.13 7.93
C LYS A 82 25.51 12.00 8.36
N ASN A 83 24.97 10.81 8.64
CA ASN A 83 25.72 9.73 9.30
C ASN A 83 26.17 8.61 8.35
N TYR A 84 25.50 8.42 7.21
CA TYR A 84 25.71 7.28 6.29
C TYR A 84 26.09 7.67 4.86
N ILE A 85 26.62 8.88 4.65
CA ILE A 85 27.04 9.32 3.30
C ILE A 85 28.29 8.56 2.78
N SER A 86 29.09 8.03 3.69
CA SER A 86 30.27 7.22 3.41
C SER A 86 30.05 5.79 3.89
N TYR A 87 30.53 4.82 3.14
CA TYR A 87 30.51 3.42 3.54
C TYR A 87 31.87 3.01 4.14
N LYS A 88 31.83 2.07 5.09
CA LYS A 88 33.02 1.45 5.66
C LYS A 88 33.40 0.23 4.81
N GLU A 89 34.68 0.03 4.58
CA GLU A 89 35.22 -1.18 3.97
C GLU A 89 35.61 -2.19 5.06
N PHE A 90 35.44 -3.47 4.78
CA PHE A 90 35.69 -4.57 5.72
C PHE A 90 36.63 -5.59 5.07
N GLU A 91 37.59 -6.10 5.82
CA GLU A 91 38.52 -7.11 5.32
C GLU A 91 37.98 -8.52 5.49
N THR A 92 37.06 -8.72 6.45
CA THR A 92 36.47 -10.03 6.74
C THR A 92 34.94 -10.00 6.78
N GLU A 93 34.32 -11.13 6.45
CA GLU A 93 32.86 -11.31 6.58
C GLU A 93 32.38 -11.10 8.01
N LYS A 94 33.17 -11.56 9.00
CA LYS A 94 32.83 -11.41 10.42
C LYS A 94 32.68 -9.94 10.81
N GLU A 95 33.64 -9.09 10.43
CA GLU A 95 33.57 -7.65 10.72
C GLU A 95 32.38 -6.99 10.02
N PHE A 96 32.08 -7.38 8.78
CA PHE A 96 30.91 -6.91 8.07
C PHE A 96 29.62 -7.30 8.80
N PHE A 97 29.47 -8.56 9.22
CA PHE A 97 28.28 -9.02 9.95
C PHE A 97 28.14 -8.38 11.32
N GLU A 98 29.26 -8.18 12.04
CA GLU A 98 29.29 -7.45 13.31
C GLU A 98 28.90 -5.98 13.15
N TYR A 99 29.19 -5.36 12.00
CA TYR A 99 28.78 -3.99 11.69
C TYR A 99 27.31 -3.92 11.26
N ILE A 100 26.91 -4.69 10.24
CA ILE A 100 25.55 -4.61 9.68
C ILE A 100 24.48 -5.13 10.64
N GLY A 101 24.86 -5.92 11.64
CA GLY A 101 23.97 -6.37 12.71
C GLY A 101 23.76 -5.34 13.83
N GLN A 102 24.43 -4.19 13.81
CA GLN A 102 24.25 -3.14 14.82
C GLN A 102 22.92 -2.42 14.60
N VAL A 103 22.23 -2.14 15.70
CA VAL A 103 20.99 -1.35 15.70
C VAL A 103 21.33 0.09 16.03
N ASP A 104 21.08 1.00 15.08
CA ASP A 104 21.14 2.43 15.34
C ASP A 104 19.82 2.90 15.95
N HIS A 105 19.80 3.03 17.28
CA HIS A 105 18.64 3.49 18.03
C HIS A 105 18.31 4.96 17.76
N ASP A 106 19.31 5.79 17.43
CA ASP A 106 19.10 7.21 17.13
C ASP A 106 18.40 7.35 15.78
N LEU A 107 18.83 6.58 14.76
CA LEU A 107 18.10 6.48 13.48
C LEU A 107 16.65 6.02 13.69
N ILE A 108 16.44 4.94 14.44
CA ILE A 108 15.09 4.40 14.68
C ILE A 108 14.19 5.44 15.34
N SER A 109 14.72 6.22 16.29
CA SER A 109 13.96 7.26 16.97
C SER A 109 13.49 8.39 16.06
N THR A 110 14.12 8.58 14.89
CA THR A 110 13.73 9.63 13.94
C THR A 110 12.55 9.25 13.04
N LEU A 111 12.23 7.96 12.93
CA LEU A 111 11.18 7.44 12.06
C LEU A 111 9.78 7.74 12.61
N THR A 112 8.90 8.35 11.80
CA THR A 112 7.58 8.78 12.29
C THR A 112 6.69 7.63 12.74
N VAL A 113 6.88 6.43 12.19
CA VAL A 113 6.11 5.24 12.57
C VAL A 113 6.20 4.91 14.08
N PHE A 114 7.29 5.32 14.75
CA PHE A 114 7.47 5.10 16.19
C PHE A 114 6.94 6.26 17.06
N GLU A 115 6.69 7.44 16.48
CA GLU A 115 6.08 8.57 17.20
C GLU A 115 4.56 8.56 17.03
N ALA A 116 4.10 8.56 15.78
CA ALA A 116 2.70 8.51 15.40
C ALA A 116 2.59 8.01 13.95
N PRO A 117 2.00 6.83 13.69
CA PRO A 117 1.91 6.30 12.33
C PRO A 117 1.12 7.27 11.44
N ALA A 118 1.78 7.77 10.40
CA ALA A 118 1.21 8.75 9.48
C ALA A 118 0.18 8.10 8.55
N LYS A 119 -1.08 8.09 9.00
CA LYS A 119 -2.22 7.63 8.20
C LYS A 119 -2.57 8.62 7.09
N THR A 120 -3.27 8.14 6.08
CA THR A 120 -3.75 8.99 4.99
C THR A 120 -4.83 9.95 5.52
N THR A 121 -4.75 11.20 5.13
CA THR A 121 -5.78 12.20 5.40
C THR A 121 -6.94 12.09 4.42
N LYS A 122 -8.11 12.62 4.79
CA LYS A 122 -9.27 12.67 3.89
C LYS A 122 -8.94 13.37 2.55
N ALA A 123 -8.23 14.49 2.59
CA ALA A 123 -7.87 15.25 1.40
C ALA A 123 -6.87 14.50 0.49
N GLU A 124 -5.90 13.79 1.09
CA GLU A 124 -4.99 12.92 0.35
C GLU A 124 -5.75 11.76 -0.34
N LEU A 125 -6.74 11.17 0.33
CA LEU A 125 -7.57 10.11 -0.26
C LEU A 125 -8.46 10.65 -1.38
N GLU A 126 -9.12 11.80 -1.18
CA GLU A 126 -9.98 12.46 -2.17
C GLU A 126 -9.22 12.79 -3.47
N LYS A 127 -7.96 13.24 -3.36
CA LYS A 127 -7.08 13.45 -4.52
C LYS A 127 -6.98 12.19 -5.40
N TRP A 128 -6.86 11.01 -4.80
CA TRP A 128 -6.77 9.75 -5.54
C TRP A 128 -8.12 9.26 -6.06
N VAL A 129 -9.20 9.54 -5.33
CA VAL A 129 -10.57 9.35 -5.82
C VAL A 129 -10.79 10.17 -7.09
N ASP A 130 -10.32 11.41 -7.15
CA ASP A 130 -10.43 12.26 -8.34
C ASP A 130 -9.50 11.82 -9.48
N HIS A 131 -8.31 11.33 -9.13
CA HIS A 131 -7.32 10.86 -10.11
C HIS A 131 -7.81 9.63 -10.90
N TYR A 132 -8.38 8.64 -10.22
CA TYR A 132 -8.82 7.40 -10.85
C TYR A 132 -10.31 7.43 -11.24
N ALA A 133 -10.59 7.07 -12.50
CA ALA A 133 -11.94 6.76 -12.93
C ALA A 133 -12.46 5.50 -12.24
N TRP A 134 -13.78 5.42 -12.05
CA TRP A 134 -14.40 4.24 -11.43
C TRP A 134 -14.04 2.94 -12.16
N ASP A 135 -14.08 2.94 -13.49
CA ASP A 135 -13.79 1.73 -14.27
C ASP A 135 -12.34 1.26 -14.07
N SER A 136 -11.41 2.19 -13.83
CA SER A 136 -10.02 1.86 -13.47
C SER A 136 -9.94 1.19 -12.11
N ILE A 137 -10.59 1.76 -11.08
CA ILE A 137 -10.64 1.20 -9.72
C ILE A 137 -11.28 -0.21 -9.75
N LYS A 138 -12.41 -0.35 -10.43
CA LYS A 138 -13.12 -1.63 -10.63
C LYS A 138 -12.22 -2.66 -11.30
N THR A 139 -11.56 -2.30 -12.40
CA THR A 139 -10.65 -3.19 -13.12
C THR A 139 -9.50 -3.65 -12.23
N GLU A 140 -8.90 -2.75 -11.46
CA GLU A 140 -7.77 -3.07 -10.59
C GLU A 140 -8.16 -3.98 -9.40
N LEU A 141 -9.36 -3.78 -8.82
CA LEU A 141 -9.91 -4.70 -7.82
C LEU A 141 -10.16 -6.09 -8.41
N LEU A 142 -10.72 -6.18 -9.62
CA LEU A 142 -10.92 -7.46 -10.30
C LEU A 142 -9.60 -8.13 -10.70
N ASN A 143 -8.58 -7.36 -11.07
CA ASN A 143 -7.23 -7.86 -11.31
C ASN A 143 -6.66 -8.51 -10.04
N LEU A 144 -6.80 -7.86 -8.88
CA LEU A 144 -6.41 -8.42 -7.59
C LEU A 144 -7.14 -9.73 -7.27
N ALA A 145 -8.44 -9.79 -7.50
CA ALA A 145 -9.23 -11.03 -7.32
C ALA A 145 -8.72 -12.19 -8.20
N GLN A 146 -8.22 -11.86 -9.40
CA GLN A 146 -7.70 -12.82 -10.38
C GLN A 146 -6.18 -13.04 -10.28
N LYS A 147 -5.50 -12.45 -9.29
CA LYS A 147 -4.03 -12.50 -9.11
C LYS A 147 -3.27 -11.95 -10.32
N LYS A 148 -3.83 -10.96 -11.01
CA LYS A 148 -3.20 -10.25 -12.12
C LYS A 148 -2.38 -9.07 -11.61
N SER A 149 -1.26 -8.82 -12.25
CA SER A 149 -0.44 -7.61 -12.05
C SER A 149 -1.17 -6.37 -12.55
N SER A 150 -0.86 -5.21 -11.96
CA SER A 150 -1.31 -3.92 -12.46
C SER A 150 -0.38 -3.44 -13.57
N SER A 151 -0.93 -2.79 -14.59
CA SER A 151 -0.16 -2.06 -15.61
C SER A 151 -0.08 -0.56 -15.32
N ASP A 152 -0.72 -0.08 -14.25
CA ASP A 152 -0.70 1.32 -13.85
C ASP A 152 0.62 1.66 -13.15
N ASP A 153 1.26 2.76 -13.53
CA ASP A 153 2.59 3.14 -13.07
C ASP A 153 2.68 3.42 -11.56
N ILE A 154 1.56 3.78 -10.93
CA ILE A 154 1.49 4.07 -9.49
C ILE A 154 1.09 2.81 -8.75
N LEU A 155 0.05 2.12 -9.21
CA LEU A 155 -0.50 0.94 -8.52
C LEU A 155 0.40 -0.29 -8.64
N LYS A 156 1.21 -0.42 -9.71
CA LYS A 156 2.09 -1.58 -9.91
C LYS A 156 3.19 -1.69 -8.84
N VAL A 157 3.61 -0.57 -8.26
CA VAL A 157 4.68 -0.54 -7.25
C VAL A 157 4.18 -0.69 -5.81
N ILE A 158 2.86 -0.67 -5.60
CA ILE A 158 2.23 -0.91 -4.29
C ILE A 158 2.04 -2.41 -4.12
N GLU A 159 2.45 -2.95 -2.97
CA GLU A 159 2.28 -4.37 -2.66
C GLU A 159 0.80 -4.78 -2.75
N GLN A 160 0.51 -5.96 -3.30
CA GLN A 160 -0.85 -6.36 -3.66
C GLN A 160 -1.87 -6.29 -2.49
N PRO A 161 -1.57 -6.76 -1.25
CA PRO A 161 -2.54 -6.68 -0.17
C PRO A 161 -2.77 -5.23 0.27
N LEU A 162 -1.72 -4.42 0.36
CA LEU A 162 -1.82 -3.01 0.70
C LEU A 162 -2.57 -2.21 -0.39
N ARG A 163 -2.39 -2.60 -1.66
CA ARG A 163 -3.14 -2.07 -2.79
C ARG A 163 -4.62 -2.44 -2.71
N LEU A 164 -4.97 -3.61 -2.17
CA LEU A 164 -6.37 -4.00 -1.95
C LEU A 164 -7.04 -3.07 -0.94
N GLU A 165 -6.39 -2.75 0.18
CA GLU A 165 -6.90 -1.78 1.17
C GLU A 165 -7.13 -0.41 0.54
N PHE A 166 -6.13 0.08 -0.21
CA PHE A 166 -6.20 1.36 -0.88
C PHE A 166 -7.34 1.43 -1.90
N LEU A 167 -7.40 0.47 -2.84
CA LEU A 167 -8.43 0.46 -3.88
C LEU A 167 -9.83 0.25 -3.28
N THR A 168 -9.97 -0.53 -2.21
CA THR A 168 -11.25 -0.69 -1.51
C THR A 168 -11.69 0.62 -0.87
N SER A 169 -10.75 1.36 -0.26
CA SER A 169 -11.01 2.70 0.29
C SER A 169 -11.48 3.68 -0.78
N LEU A 170 -10.78 3.71 -1.93
CA LEU A 170 -11.17 4.54 -3.07
C LEU A 170 -12.54 4.14 -3.62
N ALA A 171 -12.80 2.84 -3.75
CA ALA A 171 -14.04 2.32 -4.31
C ALA A 171 -15.26 2.73 -3.48
N ILE A 172 -15.17 2.58 -2.15
CA ILE A 172 -16.23 3.00 -1.22
C ILE A 172 -16.45 4.50 -1.34
N LEU A 173 -15.39 5.31 -1.21
CA LEU A 173 -15.52 6.77 -1.22
C LEU A 173 -16.02 7.31 -2.57
N LYS A 174 -15.63 6.67 -3.69
CA LYS A 174 -16.07 7.06 -5.05
C LYS A 174 -17.56 6.79 -5.28
N LYS A 175 -18.11 5.70 -4.72
CA LYS A 175 -19.49 5.26 -4.96
C LYS A 175 -20.46 5.71 -3.88
N LEU A 176 -19.97 5.87 -2.66
CA LEU A 176 -20.74 6.20 -1.48
C LEU A 176 -20.09 7.43 -0.83
N PRO A 177 -20.20 8.62 -1.44
CA PRO A 177 -19.47 9.82 -1.00
C PRO A 177 -19.88 10.32 0.40
N ASP A 178 -21.05 9.90 0.89
CA ASP A 178 -21.54 10.23 2.24
C ASP A 178 -20.89 9.36 3.34
N VAL A 179 -20.20 8.27 2.96
CA VAL A 179 -19.47 7.42 3.90
C VAL A 179 -18.14 8.05 4.25
N ILE A 180 -17.85 8.17 5.54
CA ILE A 180 -16.53 8.61 6.01
C ILE A 180 -15.60 7.41 6.00
N VAL A 181 -14.65 7.38 5.07
CA VAL A 181 -13.68 6.28 4.90
C VAL A 181 -12.36 6.63 5.59
N LYS A 182 -11.91 5.78 6.52
CA LYS A 182 -10.65 5.91 7.25
C LYS A 182 -9.81 4.64 7.12
N PRO A 183 -8.94 4.54 6.10
CA PRO A 183 -8.00 3.43 6.03
C PRO A 183 -6.96 3.50 7.15
N ASN A 184 -6.49 2.35 7.62
CA ASN A 184 -5.51 2.25 8.70
C ASN A 184 -4.06 2.08 8.21
N PHE A 185 -3.83 1.77 6.93
CA PHE A 185 -2.47 1.75 6.37
C PHE A 185 -1.71 3.07 6.62
N ILE A 186 -0.38 2.94 6.72
CA ILE A 186 0.54 4.07 6.77
C ILE A 186 0.77 4.55 5.34
N SER A 187 0.81 5.87 5.16
CA SER A 187 0.90 6.51 3.87
C SER A 187 2.09 7.47 3.79
N ASP A 188 2.62 7.63 2.57
CA ASP A 188 3.55 8.70 2.27
C ASP A 188 2.86 10.08 2.26
N ASP A 189 3.63 11.14 2.09
CA ASP A 189 3.16 12.53 1.96
C ASP A 189 2.29 12.82 0.72
N GLU A 190 2.11 11.84 -0.16
CA GLU A 190 1.20 11.90 -1.31
C GLU A 190 -0.10 11.12 -1.06
N GLY A 191 -0.24 10.47 0.09
CA GLY A 191 -1.39 9.65 0.48
C GLY A 191 -1.35 8.21 -0.01
N LEU A 192 -0.26 7.79 -0.65
CA LEU A 192 -0.11 6.43 -1.16
C LEU A 192 0.38 5.50 -0.04
N PRO A 193 -0.12 4.26 0.01
CA PRO A 193 0.30 3.30 1.02
C PRO A 193 1.81 2.97 0.96
N THR A 194 2.42 2.86 2.13
CA THR A 194 3.82 2.42 2.32
C THR A 194 3.93 1.16 3.17
N SER A 195 3.05 0.99 4.17
CA SER A 195 3.01 -0.19 5.02
C SER A 195 1.66 -0.40 5.68
N PHE A 196 1.42 -1.61 6.16
CA PHE A 196 0.25 -1.95 6.98
C PHE A 196 0.24 -1.17 8.31
N ALA A 197 -0.95 -1.08 8.91
CA ALA A 197 -1.08 -0.62 10.28
C ALA A 197 -0.38 -1.56 11.26
N SER A 198 -0.09 -1.06 12.46
CA SER A 198 0.18 -1.95 13.60
C SER A 198 -1.04 -2.86 13.83
N GLY A 199 -0.81 -4.13 14.18
CA GLY A 199 -1.89 -5.08 14.43
C GLY A 199 -2.88 -4.61 15.51
N GLY A 200 -4.10 -5.15 15.47
CA GLY A 200 -5.18 -4.78 16.40
C GLY A 200 -6.10 -3.66 15.89
N SER A 201 -6.05 -3.33 14.61
CA SER A 201 -6.98 -2.44 13.95
C SER A 201 -7.53 -3.12 12.69
N PRO A 202 -8.79 -2.85 12.31
CA PRO A 202 -9.31 -3.29 11.02
C PRO A 202 -8.54 -2.62 9.89
N ASP A 203 -8.65 -3.12 8.66
CA ASP A 203 -7.97 -2.48 7.54
C ASP A 203 -8.54 -1.09 7.22
N ILE A 204 -9.87 -0.95 7.24
CA ILE A 204 -10.56 0.33 6.98
C ILE A 204 -11.75 0.48 7.92
N GLU A 205 -11.82 1.62 8.62
CA GLU A 205 -12.99 2.03 9.38
C GLU A 205 -13.88 2.93 8.51
N CYS A 206 -15.11 2.53 8.28
CA CYS A 206 -16.11 3.34 7.57
C CYS A 206 -17.20 3.79 8.54
N LEU A 207 -17.50 5.08 8.59
CA LEU A 207 -18.64 5.60 9.35
C LEU A 207 -19.79 5.91 8.39
N GLU A 208 -20.93 5.27 8.62
CA GLU A 208 -22.17 5.51 7.90
C GLU A 208 -23.30 5.70 8.91
N GLU A 209 -23.91 6.89 8.90
CA GLU A 209 -24.93 7.30 9.88
C GLU A 209 -24.48 7.13 11.35
N LYS A 210 -24.96 6.08 12.03
CA LYS A 210 -24.64 5.72 13.42
C LYS A 210 -23.82 4.44 13.53
N ASP A 211 -23.57 3.78 12.40
CA ASP A 211 -22.90 2.50 12.34
C ASP A 211 -21.42 2.70 11.99
N THR A 212 -20.57 1.93 12.66
CA THR A 212 -19.15 1.80 12.32
C THR A 212 -18.93 0.47 11.61
N VAL A 213 -18.60 0.54 10.33
CA VAL A 213 -18.37 -0.63 9.47
C VAL A 213 -16.88 -0.90 9.42
N LEU A 214 -16.46 -2.07 9.87
CA LEU A 214 -15.06 -2.50 9.83
C LEU A 214 -14.84 -3.29 8.55
N ILE A 215 -14.20 -2.69 7.55
CA ILE A 215 -13.87 -3.41 6.31
C ILE A 215 -12.54 -4.14 6.54
N GLU A 216 -12.56 -5.44 6.30
CA GLU A 216 -11.45 -6.37 6.50
C GLU A 216 -11.20 -7.07 5.16
N VAL A 217 -10.08 -6.78 4.52
CA VAL A 217 -9.75 -7.23 3.17
C VAL A 217 -8.62 -8.24 3.19
N THR A 218 -8.70 -9.27 2.35
CA THR A 218 -7.58 -10.21 2.21
C THR A 218 -7.51 -10.79 0.81
N LEU A 219 -6.28 -11.03 0.34
CA LEU A 219 -6.03 -11.83 -0.87
C LEU A 219 -5.88 -13.31 -0.56
N LEU A 220 -5.89 -13.70 0.72
CA LEU A 220 -5.78 -15.09 1.12
C LEU A 220 -7.04 -15.86 0.74
N THR A 221 -6.83 -17.14 0.39
CA THR A 221 -7.89 -18.10 0.06
C THR A 221 -7.56 -19.44 0.70
N GLY A 222 -8.56 -20.30 0.87
CA GLY A 222 -8.35 -21.64 1.45
C GLY A 222 -8.02 -21.58 2.95
N THR A 223 -7.35 -22.60 3.48
CA THR A 223 -7.12 -22.76 4.92
C THR A 223 -6.33 -21.60 5.54
N GLN A 224 -5.39 -20.99 4.82
CA GLN A 224 -4.63 -19.84 5.32
C GLN A 224 -5.51 -18.61 5.59
N GLN A 225 -6.60 -18.44 4.82
CA GLN A 225 -7.59 -17.40 5.06
C GLN A 225 -8.23 -17.58 6.44
N HIS A 226 -8.69 -18.80 6.75
CA HIS A 226 -9.32 -19.07 8.05
C HIS A 226 -8.34 -18.85 9.21
N ILE A 227 -7.12 -19.39 9.09
CA ILE A 227 -6.10 -19.33 10.14
C ILE A 227 -5.70 -17.89 10.48
N ARG A 228 -5.53 -17.03 9.46
CA ARG A 228 -5.01 -15.68 9.65
C ARG A 228 -6.10 -14.66 9.98
N GLU A 229 -7.25 -14.75 9.33
CA GLU A 229 -8.24 -13.67 9.34
C GLU A 229 -9.30 -13.84 10.42
N SER A 230 -9.83 -15.07 10.58
CA SER A 230 -11.06 -15.30 11.37
C SER A 230 -10.97 -14.76 12.80
N PHE A 231 -9.89 -15.11 13.50
CA PHE A 231 -9.68 -14.68 14.89
C PHE A 231 -9.25 -13.21 15.00
N SER A 232 -8.58 -12.66 13.98
CA SER A 232 -8.19 -11.25 14.01
C SER A 232 -9.41 -10.36 13.87
N ILE A 233 -10.25 -10.65 12.88
CA ILE A 233 -11.50 -9.94 12.60
C ILE A 233 -12.47 -10.05 13.79
N HIS A 234 -12.57 -11.22 14.42
CA HIS A 234 -13.32 -11.38 15.67
C HIS A 234 -12.84 -10.37 16.71
N ARG A 235 -11.54 -10.33 17.00
CA ARG A 235 -11.00 -9.45 18.05
C ARG A 235 -11.24 -7.99 17.73
N HIS A 236 -11.01 -7.57 16.49
CA HIS A 236 -11.26 -6.20 16.05
C HIS A 236 -12.73 -5.83 16.29
N LEU A 237 -13.68 -6.64 15.80
CA LEU A 237 -15.10 -6.35 15.96
C LEU A 237 -15.54 -6.36 17.42
N GLU A 238 -15.07 -7.33 18.20
CA GLU A 238 -15.39 -7.46 19.62
C GLU A 238 -14.94 -6.22 20.41
N GLU A 239 -13.77 -5.65 20.11
CA GLU A 239 -13.30 -4.42 20.75
C GLU A 239 -14.20 -3.21 20.49
N TYR A 240 -14.72 -3.07 19.27
CA TYR A 240 -15.63 -1.97 18.92
C TYR A 240 -17.00 -2.14 19.57
N VAL A 241 -17.54 -3.36 19.55
CA VAL A 241 -18.82 -3.68 20.20
C VAL A 241 -18.72 -3.46 21.72
N LYS A 242 -17.62 -3.88 22.36
CA LYS A 242 -17.37 -3.65 23.80
C LYS A 242 -17.31 -2.17 24.18
N LYS A 243 -16.87 -1.30 23.27
CA LYS A 243 -16.87 0.16 23.46
C LYS A 243 -18.26 0.80 23.31
N GLY A 244 -19.30 0.00 23.02
CA GLY A 244 -20.68 0.46 22.85
C GLY A 244 -20.98 1.03 21.47
N THR A 245 -20.08 0.84 20.49
CA THR A 245 -20.27 1.29 19.12
C THR A 245 -21.08 0.25 18.35
N LYS A 246 -22.21 0.64 17.75
CA LYS A 246 -22.95 -0.23 16.84
C LYS A 246 -22.08 -0.51 15.60
N SER A 247 -21.60 -1.75 15.51
CA SER A 247 -20.56 -2.11 14.54
C SER A 247 -20.81 -3.48 13.94
N TYR A 248 -20.40 -3.65 12.70
CA TYR A 248 -20.30 -4.94 12.02
C TYR A 248 -19.07 -4.94 11.12
N SER A 249 -18.55 -6.12 10.81
CA SER A 249 -17.43 -6.23 9.87
C SER A 249 -17.91 -6.67 8.49
N VAL A 250 -17.18 -6.26 7.45
CA VAL A 250 -17.36 -6.75 6.09
C VAL A 250 -16.05 -7.37 5.66
N PHE A 251 -16.07 -8.69 5.49
CA PHE A 251 -14.94 -9.47 5.03
C PHE A 251 -14.94 -9.57 3.50
N ILE A 252 -13.92 -8.97 2.87
CA ILE A 252 -13.79 -8.89 1.42
C ILE A 252 -12.59 -9.71 0.96
N SER A 253 -12.82 -10.68 0.06
CA SER A 253 -11.74 -11.53 -0.47
C SER A 253 -11.99 -11.96 -1.92
N PRO A 254 -11.00 -12.48 -2.66
CA PRO A 254 -11.25 -13.05 -3.98
C PRO A 254 -12.28 -14.18 -3.95
N LYS A 255 -12.25 -14.99 -2.90
CA LYS A 255 -13.15 -16.10 -2.65
C LYS A 255 -13.12 -16.48 -1.18
N SER A 256 -14.28 -16.50 -0.54
CA SER A 256 -14.44 -17.00 0.82
C SER A 256 -14.16 -18.50 0.92
N PHE A 257 -13.52 -18.89 2.03
CA PHE A 257 -13.29 -20.28 2.39
C PHE A 257 -14.34 -20.77 3.38
N ILE A 258 -14.81 -22.00 3.20
CA ILE A 258 -15.94 -22.56 3.96
C ILE A 258 -15.75 -22.54 5.48
N ASP A 259 -14.53 -22.75 5.99
CA ASP A 259 -14.31 -22.71 7.44
C ASP A 259 -14.26 -21.28 7.98
N THR A 260 -13.84 -20.31 7.15
CA THR A 260 -13.99 -18.88 7.45
C THR A 260 -15.47 -18.51 7.54
N GLU A 261 -16.28 -18.94 6.57
CA GLU A 261 -17.74 -18.73 6.55
C GLU A 261 -18.41 -19.32 7.79
N ARG A 262 -18.14 -20.60 8.08
CA ARG A 262 -18.67 -21.29 9.26
C ARG A 262 -18.29 -20.60 10.56
N TYR A 263 -17.05 -20.09 10.66
CA TYR A 263 -16.61 -19.36 11.84
C TYR A 263 -17.37 -18.04 12.00
N PHE A 264 -17.53 -17.27 10.92
CA PHE A 264 -18.30 -16.03 10.97
C PHE A 264 -19.79 -16.26 11.27
N ASP A 265 -20.37 -17.35 10.79
CA ASP A 265 -21.72 -17.75 11.20
C ASP A 265 -21.80 -18.15 12.67
N PHE A 266 -20.77 -18.83 13.19
CA PHE A 266 -20.71 -19.25 14.59
C PHE A 266 -20.66 -18.07 15.57
N ILE A 267 -19.89 -17.01 15.27
CA ILE A 267 -19.74 -15.86 16.18
C ILE A 267 -20.95 -14.92 16.18
N LYS A 268 -21.92 -15.09 15.26
CA LYS A 268 -23.19 -14.34 15.30
C LYS A 268 -23.95 -14.54 16.61
N LYS A 269 -23.84 -15.73 17.22
CA LYS A 269 -24.45 -16.03 18.53
C LYS A 269 -23.87 -15.15 19.66
N ASP A 270 -22.67 -14.63 19.47
CA ASP A 270 -21.97 -13.75 20.41
C ASP A 270 -22.31 -12.27 20.13
N GLY A 271 -23.27 -12.00 19.22
CA GLY A 271 -23.67 -10.66 18.82
C GLY A 271 -22.71 -9.98 17.83
N LEU A 272 -21.78 -10.74 17.25
CA LEU A 272 -20.79 -10.25 16.29
C LEU A 272 -21.23 -10.57 14.86
N GLU A 273 -21.54 -9.55 14.06
CA GLU A 273 -21.93 -9.72 12.66
C GLU A 273 -20.73 -9.47 11.74
N VAL A 274 -20.36 -10.49 10.96
CA VAL A 274 -19.39 -10.38 9.86
C VAL A 274 -20.08 -10.75 8.56
N ARG A 275 -20.18 -9.80 7.64
CA ARG A 275 -20.76 -9.99 6.31
C ARG A 275 -19.67 -10.35 5.32
N ILE A 276 -19.91 -11.35 4.49
CA ILE A 276 -18.91 -11.88 3.55
C ILE A 276 -19.26 -11.39 2.16
N SER A 277 -18.28 -10.82 1.46
CA SER A 277 -18.45 -10.42 0.07
C SER A 277 -17.20 -10.75 -0.74
N ASN A 278 -17.36 -11.49 -1.83
CA ASN A 278 -16.26 -11.63 -2.77
C ASN A 278 -16.02 -10.29 -3.47
N ILE A 279 -14.78 -10.00 -3.88
CA ILE A 279 -14.41 -8.72 -4.51
C ILE A 279 -15.32 -8.38 -5.70
N ASP A 280 -15.65 -9.35 -6.55
CA ASP A 280 -16.54 -9.17 -7.70
C ASP A 280 -17.98 -8.82 -7.28
N LYS A 281 -18.53 -9.52 -6.27
CA LYS A 281 -19.84 -9.21 -5.70
C LYS A 281 -19.84 -7.79 -5.12
N PHE A 282 -18.83 -7.45 -4.32
CA PHE A 282 -18.72 -6.16 -3.65
C PHE A 282 -18.70 -5.00 -4.65
N VAL A 283 -17.85 -5.08 -5.67
CA VAL A 283 -17.74 -4.02 -6.69
C VAL A 283 -19.04 -3.84 -7.46
N ASN A 284 -19.74 -4.93 -7.82
CA ASN A 284 -21.05 -4.84 -8.47
C ASN A 284 -22.12 -4.25 -7.54
N SER A 285 -22.11 -4.59 -6.25
CA SER A 285 -23.02 -4.02 -5.26
C SER A 285 -22.83 -2.51 -5.12
N LEU A 286 -21.59 -2.02 -5.08
CA LEU A 286 -21.30 -0.58 -5.00
C LEU A 286 -21.84 0.23 -6.19
N GLU A 287 -22.09 -0.41 -7.34
CA GLU A 287 -22.70 0.27 -8.50
C GLU A 287 -24.22 0.41 -8.38
N MET A 288 -24.87 -0.43 -7.57
CA MET A 288 -26.33 -0.54 -7.51
C MET A 288 -26.94 0.05 -6.24
N LYS A 289 -26.14 0.21 -5.19
CA LYS A 289 -26.59 0.56 -3.85
C LYS A 289 -26.17 1.97 -3.47
N THR A 290 -26.98 2.59 -2.61
CA THR A 290 -26.76 3.97 -2.15
C THR A 290 -26.14 4.05 -0.76
N THR A 291 -26.07 2.93 -0.04
CA THR A 291 -25.45 2.83 1.28
C THR A 291 -24.49 1.64 1.33
N LEU A 292 -23.49 1.72 2.20
CA LEU A 292 -22.55 0.65 2.48
C LEU A 292 -23.25 -0.52 3.13
N ASN A 293 -24.23 -0.25 4.01
CA ASN A 293 -25.06 -1.29 4.59
C ASN A 293 -25.75 -2.16 3.51
N GLU A 294 -26.43 -1.54 2.55
CA GLU A 294 -27.08 -2.26 1.45
C GLU A 294 -26.09 -2.94 0.50
N ALA A 295 -24.92 -2.32 0.25
CA ALA A 295 -23.90 -2.87 -0.63
C ALA A 295 -23.27 -4.16 -0.08
N THR A 296 -23.32 -4.35 1.23
CA THR A 296 -22.63 -5.42 1.96
C THR A 296 -23.57 -6.49 2.53
N PHE A 297 -24.88 -6.33 2.33
CA PHE A 297 -25.89 -7.31 2.73
C PHE A 297 -26.00 -8.52 1.77
#